data_AF-A0A1B2DXZ4-F1
#
_entry.id   AF-A0A1B2DXZ4-F1
#
_cell.length_a   1.000
_cell.length_b   1.000
_cell.length_c   1.000
_cell.angle_alpha   90.00
_cell.angle_beta   90.00
_cell.angle_gamma   90.00
#
_symmetry.space_group_name_H-M   'P 1'
#
loop_
_entity.id
_entity.type
_entity.pdbx_description
1 polymer ?
#
loop_
_entity_poly.entity_id
_entity_poly.type
_entity_poly.pdbx_seq_one_letter_code
_entity_poly.pdbx_strand_id
1 'polypeptide(L)'
;MTIESATCEDVASIECYFKRLDMEEETDLDDYTVGVLDVFPYILSEKEAEHLLSSFENHNLKYEVRFIETIRKVFYKNGKEVLIYCPNINEYFLEHTEEESLLTKDIVRLQSDVFKVTSEKYLEEFIKLSTRELQFSNFYFTNIPTVIIGNYDLSFPVYCLTKVDFDWICKQAKQEGLFIRQ
;
A
#
# COMPACT_ATOMS: atom_id res chain seq x y z
N MET A 1 -16.77 7.65 10.35
CA MET A 1 -15.54 6.87 10.13
C MET A 1 -15.91 5.77 9.18
N THR A 2 -15.53 5.92 7.92
CA THR A 2 -16.20 5.28 6.79
C THR A 2 -15.17 4.86 5.74
N ILE A 3 -15.53 3.83 4.99
CA ILE A 3 -15.06 3.56 3.64
C ILE A 3 -16.18 3.98 2.71
N GLU A 4 -15.83 4.64 1.61
CA GLU A 4 -16.78 5.02 0.56
C GLU A 4 -16.10 4.91 -0.81
N SER A 5 -16.89 4.79 -1.87
CA SER A 5 -16.37 4.87 -3.23
C SER A 5 -15.80 6.27 -3.46
N ALA A 6 -14.62 6.34 -4.07
CA ALA A 6 -13.99 7.62 -4.40
C ALA A 6 -14.86 8.40 -5.39
N THR A 7 -14.91 9.72 -5.22
CA THR A 7 -15.60 10.63 -6.14
C THR A 7 -14.76 10.90 -7.38
N CYS A 8 -15.36 11.53 -8.41
CA CYS A 8 -14.60 11.98 -9.58
C CYS A 8 -13.50 12.99 -9.20
N GLU A 9 -13.71 13.80 -8.17
CA GLU A 9 -12.70 14.77 -7.68
C GLU A 9 -11.53 14.05 -7.01
N ASP A 10 -11.81 13.00 -6.23
CA ASP A 10 -10.78 12.16 -5.63
C ASP A 10 -9.92 11.51 -6.73
N VAL A 11 -10.55 10.91 -7.75
CA VAL A 11 -9.83 10.29 -8.89
C VAL A 11 -9.02 11.34 -9.67
N ALA A 12 -9.61 12.50 -9.95
CA ALA A 12 -8.90 13.59 -10.63
C ALA A 12 -7.68 14.08 -9.82
N SER A 13 -7.74 14.04 -8.49
CA SER A 13 -6.59 14.38 -7.65
C SER A 13 -5.45 13.36 -7.79
N ILE A 14 -5.78 12.07 -7.95
CA ILE A 14 -4.78 11.03 -8.23
C ILE A 14 -4.13 11.29 -9.58
N GLU A 15 -4.91 11.53 -10.64
CA GLU A 15 -4.38 11.81 -11.97
C GLU A 15 -3.52 13.10 -11.99
N CYS A 16 -3.90 14.11 -11.21
CA CYS A 16 -3.15 15.36 -11.10
C CYS A 16 -1.74 15.15 -10.50
N TYR A 17 -1.65 14.38 -9.42
CA TYR A 17 -0.38 14.17 -8.72
C TYR A 17 0.45 13.01 -9.27
N PHE A 18 -0.20 11.94 -9.73
CA PHE A 18 0.43 10.66 -10.05
C PHE A 18 0.32 10.29 -11.53
N LYS A 19 -0.36 11.10 -12.35
CA LYS A 19 -0.60 10.92 -13.80
C LYS A 19 -1.48 9.72 -14.17
N ARG A 20 -1.57 8.69 -13.33
CA ARG A 20 -2.41 7.50 -13.53
C ARG A 20 -2.83 6.84 -12.21
N LEU A 21 -3.86 6.01 -12.29
CA LEU A 21 -4.44 5.26 -11.17
C LEU A 21 -3.78 3.88 -10.96
N ASP A 22 -3.33 3.27 -12.05
CA ASP A 22 -2.68 1.96 -12.15
C ASP A 22 -1.16 2.14 -12.25
N MET A 23 -0.59 2.80 -11.25
CA MET A 23 0.86 2.91 -11.13
C MET A 23 1.46 1.49 -11.02
N GLU A 24 2.45 1.22 -11.87
CA GLU A 24 3.24 -0.01 -11.90
C GLU A 24 4.72 0.34 -11.73
N GLU A 25 5.56 -0.66 -11.43
CA GLU A 25 6.97 -0.47 -11.05
C GLU A 25 7.78 0.33 -12.09
N GLU A 26 7.38 0.31 -13.37
CA GLU A 26 8.09 0.86 -14.54
C GLU A 26 7.51 2.17 -15.12
N THR A 27 6.77 2.98 -14.34
CA THR A 27 6.21 4.23 -14.90
C THR A 27 7.30 5.28 -15.20
N ASP A 28 7.09 6.18 -16.19
CA ASP A 28 7.98 7.33 -16.42
C ASP A 28 7.92 8.30 -15.24
N LEU A 29 8.91 8.18 -14.34
CA LEU A 29 8.90 8.73 -12.99
C LEU A 29 9.97 9.80 -12.75
N ASP A 30 10.46 10.46 -13.81
CA ASP A 30 11.55 11.44 -13.72
C ASP A 30 11.31 12.56 -12.68
N ASP A 31 10.05 12.83 -12.34
CA ASP A 31 9.65 13.83 -11.36
C ASP A 31 9.59 13.32 -9.90
N TYR A 32 9.75 12.01 -9.67
CA TYR A 32 9.57 11.39 -8.35
C TYR A 32 10.88 10.94 -7.71
N THR A 33 10.94 11.04 -6.39
CA THR A 33 11.89 10.26 -5.60
C THR A 33 11.30 8.87 -5.38
N VAL A 34 11.98 7.86 -5.89
CA VAL A 34 11.54 6.45 -5.90
C VAL A 34 12.37 5.62 -4.94
N GLY A 35 11.74 4.59 -4.37
CA GLY A 35 12.40 3.49 -3.69
C GLY A 35 11.42 2.33 -3.44
N VAL A 36 11.89 1.30 -2.77
CA VAL A 36 11.08 0.12 -2.40
C VAL A 36 11.14 -0.06 -0.88
N LEU A 37 9.98 0.02 -0.23
CA LEU A 37 9.80 -0.30 1.18
C LEU A 37 9.89 -1.81 1.36
N ASP A 38 10.87 -2.23 2.14
CA ASP A 38 11.31 -3.62 2.20
C ASP A 38 11.76 -3.99 3.63
N VAL A 39 11.75 -5.28 3.91
CA VAL A 39 12.33 -5.87 5.12
C VAL A 39 13.86 -5.80 5.08
N PHE A 40 14.46 -5.90 3.90
CA PHE A 40 15.90 -5.97 3.72
C PHE A 40 16.48 -4.66 3.18
N PRO A 41 17.65 -4.22 3.66
CA PRO A 41 18.28 -2.98 3.17
C PRO A 41 18.99 -3.15 1.82
N TYR A 42 18.92 -4.32 1.20
CA TYR A 42 19.57 -4.67 -0.06
C TYR A 42 18.74 -5.71 -0.82
N ILE A 43 19.01 -5.87 -2.11
CA ILE A 43 18.38 -6.89 -2.96
C ILE A 43 19.00 -8.24 -2.62
N LEU A 44 18.16 -9.20 -2.21
CA LEU A 44 18.60 -10.56 -1.91
C LEU A 44 19.11 -11.26 -3.17
N SER A 45 20.19 -12.03 -3.02
CA SER A 45 20.53 -13.05 -4.01
C SER A 45 19.49 -14.17 -4.02
N GLU A 46 19.40 -14.93 -5.12
CA GLU A 46 18.48 -16.07 -5.25
C GLU A 46 18.60 -17.05 -4.06
N LYS A 47 19.83 -17.36 -3.64
CA LYS A 47 20.08 -18.23 -2.47
C LYS A 47 19.61 -17.64 -1.15
N GLU A 48 19.74 -16.33 -0.98
CA GLU A 48 19.23 -15.64 0.20
C GLU A 48 17.71 -15.62 0.18
N ALA A 49 17.09 -15.36 -0.97
CA ALA A 49 15.64 -15.38 -1.14
C ALA A 49 15.06 -16.76 -0.79
N GLU A 50 15.62 -17.84 -1.35
CA GLU A 50 15.22 -19.22 -1.03
C GLU A 50 15.27 -19.52 0.47
N HIS A 51 16.25 -18.96 1.19
CA HIS A 51 16.44 -19.21 2.62
C HIS A 51 15.62 -18.28 3.52
N LEU A 52 15.53 -16.99 3.17
CA LEU A 52 14.95 -15.94 4.01
C LEU A 52 13.45 -15.76 3.76
N LEU A 53 12.98 -16.09 2.56
CA LEU A 53 11.56 -16.05 2.16
C LEU A 53 10.93 -17.46 2.19
N SER A 54 11.56 -18.39 2.92
CA SER A 54 11.29 -19.84 2.83
C SER A 54 9.88 -20.26 3.26
N SER A 55 9.14 -19.41 3.99
CA SER A 55 7.73 -19.64 4.27
C SER A 55 6.98 -18.34 4.55
N PHE A 56 5.70 -18.33 4.20
CA PHE A 56 4.79 -17.21 4.40
C PHE A 56 4.68 -16.78 5.87
N GLU A 57 4.63 -17.74 6.80
CA GLU A 57 4.57 -17.44 8.24
C GLU A 57 5.86 -16.81 8.76
N ASN A 58 7.01 -17.25 8.24
CA ASN A 58 8.31 -16.79 8.68
C ASN A 58 8.76 -15.49 8.00
N HIS A 59 8.05 -15.04 6.96
CA HIS A 59 8.31 -13.80 6.25
C HIS A 59 7.11 -12.84 6.31
N ASN A 60 6.09 -13.05 5.47
CA ASN A 60 4.95 -12.14 5.32
C ASN A 60 4.25 -11.85 6.65
N LEU A 61 3.79 -12.89 7.36
CA LEU A 61 3.09 -12.70 8.65
C LEU A 61 4.00 -12.17 9.76
N LYS A 62 5.28 -12.54 9.74
CA LYS A 62 6.26 -12.08 10.72
C LYS A 62 6.50 -10.57 10.64
N TYR A 63 6.50 -10.00 9.43
CA TYR A 63 6.82 -8.59 9.21
C TYR A 63 5.61 -7.69 8.91
N GLU A 64 4.42 -8.26 8.66
CA GLU A 64 3.15 -7.56 8.37
C GLU A 64 2.92 -6.34 9.28
N VAL A 65 3.08 -6.50 10.60
CA VAL A 65 2.86 -5.41 11.57
C VAL A 65 3.72 -4.18 11.29
N ARG A 66 4.94 -4.35 10.77
CA ARG A 66 5.86 -3.24 10.48
C ARG A 66 5.38 -2.40 9.30
N PHE A 67 4.80 -3.06 8.30
CA PHE A 67 4.18 -2.39 7.15
C PHE A 67 2.93 -1.64 7.60
N ILE A 68 2.09 -2.27 8.42
CA ILE A 68 0.92 -1.63 9.03
C ILE A 68 1.33 -0.36 9.77
N GLU A 69 2.30 -0.44 10.71
CA GLU A 69 2.71 0.74 11.48
C GLU A 69 3.34 1.84 10.61
N THR A 70 4.14 1.46 9.60
CA THR A 70 4.78 2.43 8.69
C THR A 70 3.72 3.18 7.88
N ILE A 71 2.80 2.46 7.22
CA ILE A 71 1.75 3.06 6.39
C ILE A 71 0.74 3.83 7.27
N ARG A 72 0.46 3.36 8.49
CA ARG A 72 -0.38 4.10 9.46
C ARG A 72 0.22 5.45 9.83
N LYS A 73 1.54 5.54 10.02
CA LYS A 73 2.21 6.84 10.23
C LYS A 73 2.07 7.77 9.02
N VAL A 74 2.21 7.25 7.81
CA VAL A 74 2.00 8.00 6.56
C VAL A 74 0.56 8.51 6.49
N PHE A 75 -0.42 7.65 6.78
CA PHE A 75 -1.84 7.99 6.86
C PHE A 75 -2.13 9.13 7.85
N TYR A 76 -1.53 9.09 9.06
CA TYR A 76 -1.68 10.17 10.02
C TYR A 76 -1.07 11.49 9.53
N LYS A 77 0.13 11.45 8.94
CA LYS A 77 0.77 12.64 8.37
C LYS A 77 -0.04 13.20 7.20
N ASN A 78 -0.72 12.34 6.44
CA ASN A 78 -1.61 12.74 5.36
C ASN A 78 -2.96 13.32 5.84
N GLY A 79 -3.21 13.39 7.14
CA GLY A 79 -4.46 13.94 7.69
C GLY A 79 -5.56 12.90 7.92
N LYS A 80 -5.19 11.62 8.09
CA LYS A 80 -6.13 10.50 8.32
C LYS A 80 -7.08 10.25 7.15
N GLU A 81 -6.56 10.41 5.94
CA GLU A 81 -7.25 10.09 4.70
C GLU A 81 -6.27 9.39 3.76
N VAL A 82 -6.77 8.45 2.96
CA VAL A 82 -6.02 7.82 1.87
C VAL A 82 -7.02 7.41 0.80
N LEU A 83 -6.61 7.56 -0.47
CA LEU A 83 -7.33 6.97 -1.59
C LEU A 83 -6.68 5.63 -1.91
N ILE A 84 -7.47 4.57 -1.99
CA ILE A 84 -6.96 3.21 -2.23
C ILE A 84 -7.53 2.72 -3.54
N TYR A 85 -6.67 2.44 -4.51
CA TYR A 85 -7.04 1.69 -5.70
C TYR A 85 -6.72 0.21 -5.49
N CYS A 86 -7.72 -0.64 -5.66
CA CYS A 86 -7.65 -2.08 -5.44
C CYS A 86 -8.43 -2.77 -6.57
N PRO A 87 -7.79 -3.08 -7.71
CA PRO A 87 -8.48 -3.60 -8.88
C PRO A 87 -9.14 -4.95 -8.60
N ASN A 88 -10.33 -5.19 -9.14
CA ASN A 88 -11.05 -6.47 -9.06
C ASN A 88 -11.34 -6.95 -7.62
N ILE A 89 -11.32 -6.06 -6.63
CA ILE A 89 -11.53 -6.44 -5.22
C ILE A 89 -12.92 -7.03 -4.98
N ASN A 90 -13.93 -6.57 -5.73
CA ASN A 90 -15.27 -7.13 -5.65
C ASN A 90 -15.31 -8.58 -6.13
N GLU A 91 -14.59 -8.91 -7.21
CA GLU A 91 -14.49 -10.27 -7.72
C GLU A 91 -13.77 -11.17 -6.71
N TYR A 92 -12.65 -10.71 -6.15
CA TYR A 92 -11.94 -11.40 -5.08
C TYR A 92 -12.87 -11.78 -3.93
N PHE A 93 -13.66 -10.84 -3.40
CA PHE A 93 -14.57 -11.10 -2.29
C PHE A 93 -15.78 -11.97 -2.66
N LEU A 94 -16.23 -11.95 -3.92
CA LEU A 94 -17.29 -12.86 -4.38
C LEU A 94 -16.80 -14.31 -4.45
N GLU A 95 -15.53 -14.53 -4.77
CA GLU A 95 -14.92 -15.87 -4.82
C GLU A 95 -14.52 -16.37 -3.42
N HIS A 96 -14.24 -15.47 -2.48
CA HIS A 96 -13.74 -15.79 -1.12
C HIS A 96 -14.76 -15.47 -0.01
N THR A 97 -16.05 -15.65 -0.30
CA THR A 97 -17.19 -15.28 0.57
C THR A 97 -17.22 -15.90 1.97
N GLU A 98 -16.40 -16.94 2.24
CA GLU A 98 -16.26 -17.52 3.58
C GLU A 98 -15.44 -16.64 4.54
N GLU A 99 -14.70 -15.64 4.05
CA GLU A 99 -14.00 -14.67 4.88
C GLU A 99 -14.96 -13.57 5.38
N GLU A 100 -15.51 -13.75 6.59
CA GLU A 100 -16.33 -12.74 7.30
C GLU A 100 -15.49 -11.55 7.82
N SER A 101 -14.75 -10.88 6.94
CA SER A 101 -14.15 -9.59 7.27
C SER A 101 -15.22 -8.48 7.23
N LEU A 102 -15.01 -7.41 8.00
CA LEU A 102 -15.85 -6.21 7.88
C LEU A 102 -15.72 -5.53 6.52
N LEU A 103 -14.61 -5.75 5.80
CA LEU A 103 -14.46 -5.24 4.44
C LEU A 103 -15.37 -5.91 3.44
N THR A 104 -15.53 -7.23 3.54
CA THR A 104 -16.25 -8.02 2.54
C THR A 104 -17.64 -7.42 2.28
N LYS A 105 -18.41 -7.12 3.34
CA LYS A 105 -19.78 -6.59 3.19
C LYS A 105 -19.83 -5.15 2.68
N ASP A 106 -18.94 -4.29 3.17
CA ASP A 106 -18.95 -2.88 2.77
C ASP A 106 -18.39 -2.69 1.36
N ILE A 107 -17.31 -3.37 0.99
CA ILE A 107 -16.72 -3.30 -0.36
C ILE A 107 -17.69 -3.85 -1.40
N VAL A 108 -18.24 -5.05 -1.20
CA VAL A 108 -19.18 -5.66 -2.15
C VAL A 108 -20.41 -4.76 -2.39
N ARG A 109 -20.85 -4.01 -1.37
CA ARG A 109 -21.94 -3.02 -1.51
C ARG A 109 -21.52 -1.81 -2.34
N LEU A 110 -20.29 -1.35 -2.20
CA LEU A 110 -19.80 -0.14 -2.86
C LEU A 110 -19.57 -0.33 -4.37
N GLN A 111 -19.31 -1.57 -4.82
CA GLN A 111 -19.10 -1.91 -6.24
C GLN A 111 -18.10 -0.98 -6.94
N SER A 112 -17.02 -0.65 -6.25
CA SER A 112 -15.95 0.22 -6.74
C SER A 112 -14.61 -0.49 -6.57
N ASP A 113 -13.61 -0.03 -7.32
CA ASP A 113 -12.21 -0.41 -7.15
C ASP A 113 -11.36 0.73 -6.56
N VAL A 114 -11.96 1.92 -6.40
CA VAL A 114 -11.29 3.08 -5.82
C VAL A 114 -12.05 3.56 -4.60
N PHE A 115 -11.39 3.59 -3.47
CA PHE A 115 -12.01 3.88 -2.18
C PHE A 115 -11.37 5.08 -1.53
N LYS A 116 -12.20 5.91 -0.92
CA LYS A 116 -11.76 6.90 0.05
C LYS A 116 -11.87 6.31 1.44
N VAL A 117 -10.74 6.23 2.14
CA VAL A 117 -10.64 5.57 3.45
C VAL A 117 -10.19 6.58 4.51
N THR A 118 -11.01 6.73 5.55
CA THR A 118 -10.73 7.60 6.71
C THR A 118 -10.64 6.82 8.03
N SER A 119 -10.71 5.49 7.95
CA SER A 119 -10.68 4.58 9.10
C SER A 119 -9.39 3.78 9.09
N GLU A 120 -8.68 3.80 10.22
CA GLU A 120 -7.47 2.98 10.41
C GLU A 120 -7.76 1.48 10.28
N LYS A 121 -8.97 1.04 10.64
CA LYS A 121 -9.36 -0.35 10.53
C LYS A 121 -9.46 -0.80 9.07
N TYR A 122 -10.07 0.01 8.20
CA TYR A 122 -10.16 -0.32 6.77
C TYR A 122 -8.76 -0.25 6.13
N LEU A 123 -7.96 0.78 6.48
CA LEU A 123 -6.58 0.90 6.02
C LEU A 123 -5.77 -0.37 6.37
N GLU A 124 -5.79 -0.78 7.63
CA GLU A 124 -5.03 -1.93 8.11
C GLU A 124 -5.33 -3.20 7.33
N GLU A 125 -6.60 -3.43 7.02
CA GLU A 125 -7.00 -4.65 6.32
C GLU A 125 -6.63 -4.63 4.83
N PHE A 126 -6.68 -3.46 4.15
CA PHE A 126 -6.10 -3.35 2.80
C PHE A 126 -4.60 -3.62 2.81
N ILE A 127 -3.89 -3.14 3.83
CA ILE A 127 -2.47 -3.45 4.00
C ILE A 127 -2.29 -4.95 4.18
N LYS A 128 -3.10 -5.61 5.02
CA LYS A 128 -3.06 -7.07 5.20
C LYS A 128 -3.31 -7.83 3.89
N LEU A 129 -4.28 -7.41 3.09
CA LEU A 129 -4.52 -8.04 1.78
C LEU A 129 -3.26 -7.98 0.91
N SER A 130 -2.55 -6.84 0.92
CA SER A 130 -1.31 -6.67 0.17
C SER A 130 -0.13 -7.44 0.78
N THR A 131 0.09 -7.38 2.10
CA THR A 131 1.21 -8.07 2.76
C THR A 131 1.05 -9.59 2.73
N ARG A 132 -0.18 -10.07 2.63
CA ARG A 132 -0.51 -11.49 2.49
C ARG A 132 -0.64 -11.94 1.04
N GLU A 133 -0.38 -11.04 0.09
CA GLU A 133 -0.43 -11.33 -1.35
C GLU A 133 -1.78 -11.89 -1.82
N LEU A 134 -2.85 -11.50 -1.12
CA LEU A 134 -4.23 -11.88 -1.45
C LEU A 134 -4.81 -10.93 -2.48
N GLN A 135 -4.59 -9.64 -2.28
CA GLN A 135 -4.95 -8.59 -3.24
C GLN A 135 -4.08 -7.35 -3.04
N PHE A 136 -3.49 -6.85 -4.11
CA PHE A 136 -2.64 -5.67 -4.06
C PHE A 136 -3.44 -4.38 -4.16
N SER A 137 -2.91 -3.32 -3.56
CA SER A 137 -3.53 -2.00 -3.56
C SER A 137 -2.50 -0.89 -3.70
N ASN A 138 -2.89 0.17 -4.37
CA ASN A 138 -2.13 1.42 -4.44
C ASN A 138 -2.71 2.39 -3.42
N PHE A 139 -1.89 2.78 -2.44
CA PHE A 139 -2.25 3.68 -1.35
C PHE A 139 -1.78 5.10 -1.68
N TYR A 140 -2.71 5.94 -2.15
CA TYR A 140 -2.47 7.32 -2.55
C TYR A 140 -2.69 8.31 -1.41
N PHE A 141 -1.63 9.03 -1.05
CA PHE A 141 -1.60 10.07 -0.03
C PHE A 141 -1.42 11.44 -0.69
N THR A 142 -2.51 12.21 -0.81
CA THR A 142 -2.57 13.44 -1.60
C THR A 142 -2.09 14.71 -0.88
N ASN A 143 -2.12 14.76 0.46
CA ASN A 143 -1.59 15.90 1.24
C ASN A 143 -0.07 15.83 1.39
N ILE A 144 0.51 14.64 1.26
CA ILE A 144 1.96 14.40 1.16
C ILE A 144 2.24 13.60 -0.11
N PRO A 145 2.12 14.19 -1.31
CA PRO A 145 1.96 13.50 -2.59
C PRO A 145 2.88 12.27 -2.76
N THR A 146 2.35 11.13 -2.32
CA THR A 146 3.05 9.86 -2.21
C THR A 146 2.09 8.73 -2.57
N VAL A 147 2.57 7.73 -3.29
CA VAL A 147 1.89 6.45 -3.42
C VAL A 147 2.79 5.33 -2.92
N ILE A 148 2.21 4.43 -2.16
CA ILE A 148 2.82 3.16 -1.75
C ILE A 148 2.04 2.06 -2.45
N ILE A 149 2.73 1.11 -3.07
CA ILE A 149 2.11 0.06 -3.89
C ILE A 149 2.35 -1.29 -3.22
N GLY A 150 1.28 -2.02 -2.96
CA GLY A 150 1.37 -3.41 -2.50
C GLY A 150 2.04 -4.27 -3.56
N ASN A 151 2.94 -5.15 -3.13
CA ASN A 151 3.73 -5.98 -4.05
C ASN A 151 4.19 -7.27 -3.37
N TYR A 152 4.68 -8.22 -4.17
CA TYR A 152 5.19 -9.51 -3.72
C TYR A 152 6.36 -9.39 -2.74
N ASP A 153 6.53 -10.41 -1.89
CA ASP A 153 7.65 -10.59 -0.97
C ASP A 153 7.85 -9.43 0.02
N LEU A 154 6.80 -8.62 0.22
CA LEU A 154 6.85 -7.37 0.99
C LEU A 154 7.79 -6.30 0.40
N SER A 155 7.97 -6.28 -0.92
CA SER A 155 8.79 -5.29 -1.64
C SER A 155 7.94 -4.15 -2.20
N PHE A 156 7.38 -3.28 -1.35
CA PHE A 156 6.36 -2.30 -1.73
C PHE A 156 6.98 -1.05 -2.39
N PRO A 157 6.76 -0.76 -3.69
CA PRO A 157 7.25 0.46 -4.31
C PRO A 157 6.69 1.72 -3.61
N VAL A 158 7.54 2.73 -3.48
CA VAL A 158 7.22 4.02 -2.88
C VAL A 158 7.64 5.13 -3.84
N TYR A 159 6.66 5.93 -4.26
CA TYR A 159 6.87 7.08 -5.12
C TYR A 159 6.47 8.34 -4.38
N CYS A 160 7.39 9.27 -4.23
CA CYS A 160 7.16 10.55 -3.56
C CYS A 160 7.47 11.69 -4.51
N LEU A 161 6.56 12.67 -4.62
CA LEU A 161 6.81 13.86 -5.44
C LEU A 161 7.89 14.77 -4.83
N THR A 162 8.07 14.71 -3.49
CA THR A 162 9.08 15.52 -2.80
C THR A 162 10.08 14.65 -2.08
N LYS A 163 11.36 15.05 -2.15
CA LYS A 163 12.43 14.40 -1.39
C LYS A 163 12.24 14.52 0.13
N VAL A 164 11.63 15.62 0.59
CA VAL A 164 11.40 15.86 2.03
C VAL A 164 10.45 14.82 2.61
N ASP A 165 9.35 14.53 1.91
CA ASP A 165 8.40 13.50 2.34
C ASP A 165 9.03 12.11 2.20
N PHE A 166 9.76 11.84 1.11
CA PHE A 166 10.49 10.57 0.93
C PHE A 166 11.47 10.29 2.09
N ASP A 167 12.32 11.27 2.44
CA ASP A 167 13.29 11.14 3.52
C ASP A 167 12.59 10.96 4.89
N TRP A 168 11.42 11.58 5.07
CA TRP A 168 10.59 11.39 6.27
C TRP A 168 10.02 9.97 6.35
N ILE A 169 9.51 9.41 5.25
CA ILE A 169 8.99 8.03 5.21
C ILE A 169 10.13 7.04 5.44
N CYS A 170 11.31 7.26 4.84
CA CYS A 170 12.52 6.47 5.11
C CYS A 170 12.85 6.42 6.60
N LYS A 171 12.71 7.55 7.30
CA LYS A 171 12.92 7.62 8.75
C LYS A 171 11.85 6.83 9.52
N GLN A 172 10.58 6.89 9.11
CA GLN A 172 9.52 6.12 9.78
C GLN A 172 9.69 4.61 9.58
N ALA A 173 9.99 4.17 8.34
CA ALA A 173 10.25 2.77 8.02
C ALA A 173 11.39 2.21 8.89
N LYS A 174 12.50 2.95 9.01
CA LYS A 174 13.64 2.56 9.86
C LYS A 174 13.28 2.40 11.33
N GLN A 175 12.36 3.20 11.86
CA GLN A 175 11.90 3.06 13.25
C GLN A 175 11.15 1.75 13.48
N GLU A 176 10.44 1.26 12.45
CA GLU A 176 9.72 -0.02 12.49
C GLU A 176 10.59 -1.22 12.06
N GLY A 177 11.88 -0.99 11.79
CA GLY A 177 12.81 -2.03 11.33
C GLY A 177 12.59 -2.45 9.88
N LEU A 178 12.13 -1.52 9.04
CA LEU A 178 12.06 -1.63 7.58
C LEU A 178 13.05 -0.65 6.92
N PHE A 179 13.24 -0.80 5.62
CA PHE A 179 14.14 0.03 4.83
C PHE A 179 13.42 0.50 3.56
N ILE A 180 13.84 1.64 3.02
CA ILE A 180 13.48 2.02 1.66
C ILE A 180 14.76 2.00 0.85
N ARG A 181 14.89 1.04 -0.07
CA ARG A 181 16.02 0.90 -0.99
C ARG A 181 15.76 1.73 -2.25
N GLN A 182 16.78 2.43 -2.73
CA GLN A 182 16.74 3.20 -3.97
C GLN A 182 17.57 2.51 -5.05
#